data_AF-A0A7W8FES8-F1
#
_entry.id   AF-A0A7W8FES8-F1
#
_cell.length_a   1.000
_cell.length_b   1.000
_cell.length_c   1.000
_cell.angle_alpha   90.00
_cell.angle_beta   90.00
_cell.angle_gamma   90.00
#
_symmetry.space_group_name_H-M   'P 1'
#
loop_
_entity.id
_entity.type
_entity.pdbx_description
1 polymer ?
#
loop_
_entity_poly.entity_id
_entity_poly.type
_entity_poly.pdbx_seq_one_letter_code
_entity_poly.pdbx_strand_id
1 'polypeptide(L)'
;MDKNRSELFGHFSYDDDLTYEALLEVEEALTADMTSLLLRAGATHLDFTPQGDALMFQCVFEAHKLYVYRKIAAETVILLPNGVRGRLLCLDKDFNSLHIYWLRTGQWQEEERPVPFEPPQGLKIWKTGGTATDMTEPQTDNAPPCEEN
;
A
#
# COMPACT_ATOMS: atom_id res chain seq x y z
N MET A 1 22.26 16.94 -5.82
CA MET A 1 21.96 15.91 -4.82
C MET A 1 20.48 15.66 -4.94
N ASP A 2 20.07 14.46 -5.34
CA ASP A 2 18.66 14.16 -5.53
C ASP A 2 17.98 14.25 -4.17
N LYS A 3 17.03 15.18 -4.03
CA LYS A 3 16.27 15.38 -2.79
C LYS A 3 15.05 14.47 -2.85
N ASN A 4 14.60 14.00 -1.69
CA ASN A 4 13.49 13.04 -1.54
C ASN A 4 13.88 11.60 -1.85
N ARG A 5 14.59 10.93 -0.94
CA ARG A 5 15.07 9.56 -1.12
C ARG A 5 14.01 8.48 -0.90
N SER A 6 12.84 8.85 -0.38
CA SER A 6 11.78 7.88 -0.07
C SER A 6 10.39 8.47 -0.20
N GLU A 7 9.44 7.61 -0.53
CA GLU A 7 8.02 7.93 -0.63
C GLU A 7 7.23 7.05 0.33
N LEU A 8 6.15 7.61 0.87
CA LEU A 8 5.21 6.93 1.73
C LEU A 8 3.82 7.04 1.14
N PHE A 9 3.23 5.89 0.87
CA PHE A 9 1.84 5.75 0.44
C PHE A 9 1.02 5.25 1.63
N GLY A 10 -0.14 5.84 1.83
CA GLY A 10 -1.09 5.41 2.83
C GLY A 10 -2.46 5.13 2.24
N HIS A 11 -3.14 4.15 2.83
CA HIS A 11 -4.47 3.75 2.45
C HIS A 11 -5.26 3.39 3.70
N PHE A 12 -6.30 4.16 3.99
CA PHE A 12 -7.27 3.90 5.05
C PHE A 12 -8.57 3.43 4.43
N SER A 13 -9.07 2.26 4.86
CA SER A 13 -10.36 1.72 4.44
C SER A 13 -11.33 1.79 5.60
N TYR A 14 -12.58 2.12 5.30
CA TYR A 14 -13.68 2.19 6.24
C TYR A 14 -14.47 0.88 6.24
N ASP A 15 -14.91 0.41 7.40
CA ASP A 15 -15.84 -0.72 7.50
C ASP A 15 -17.25 -0.28 7.04
N ASP A 16 -18.02 -1.20 6.44
CA ASP A 16 -19.34 -0.95 5.82
C ASP A 16 -20.43 -0.44 6.80
N ASP A 17 -20.16 -0.54 8.11
CA ASP A 17 -21.09 -0.14 9.17
C ASP A 17 -21.11 1.38 9.43
N LEU A 18 -20.19 2.14 8.81
CA LEU A 18 -20.13 3.60 8.94
C LEU A 18 -21.24 4.27 8.10
N THR A 19 -22.01 5.15 8.73
CA THR A 19 -22.95 6.00 7.98
C THR A 19 -22.19 7.01 7.13
N TYR A 20 -22.83 7.52 6.08
CA TYR A 20 -22.22 8.52 5.20
C TYR A 20 -21.79 9.79 5.95
N GLU A 21 -22.61 10.28 6.87
CA GLU A 21 -22.28 11.46 7.68
C GLU A 21 -21.07 11.20 8.59
N ALA A 22 -21.02 10.01 9.21
CA ALA A 22 -19.88 9.62 10.05
C ALA A 22 -18.59 9.47 9.23
N LEU A 23 -18.69 9.04 7.98
CA LEU A 23 -17.55 8.89 7.08
C LEU A 23 -16.92 10.25 6.77
N LEU A 24 -17.72 11.28 6.49
CA LEU A 24 -17.21 12.64 6.24
C LEU A 24 -16.48 13.21 7.47
N GLU A 25 -17.05 13.05 8.66
CA GLU A 25 -16.43 13.51 9.91
C GLU A 25 -15.12 12.75 10.20
N VAL A 26 -15.12 11.43 9.99
CA VAL A 26 -13.92 10.59 10.14
C VAL A 26 -12.83 11.00 9.16
N GLU A 27 -13.17 11.25 7.91
CA GLU A 27 -12.21 11.64 6.88
C GLU A 27 -11.59 13.02 7.16
N GLU A 28 -12.40 14.00 7.55
CA GLU A 28 -11.91 15.34 7.93
C GLU A 28 -10.95 15.26 9.12
N ALA A 29 -11.35 14.56 10.17
CA ALA A 29 -10.52 14.38 11.36
C ALA A 29 -9.21 13.63 11.05
N LEU A 30 -9.31 12.51 10.33
CA LEU A 30 -8.15 11.70 9.97
C LEU A 30 -7.19 12.47 9.05
N THR A 31 -7.71 13.27 8.11
CA THR A 31 -6.89 14.11 7.24
C THR A 31 -6.13 15.17 8.05
N ALA A 32 -6.79 15.84 8.99
CA ALA A 32 -6.16 16.84 9.85
C ALA A 32 -5.06 16.23 10.73
N ASP A 33 -5.37 15.11 11.39
CA ASP A 33 -4.45 14.40 12.28
C ASP A 33 -3.24 13.85 11.53
N MET A 34 -3.47 13.21 10.38
CA MET A 34 -2.40 12.69 9.53
C MET A 34 -1.56 13.81 8.93
N THR A 35 -2.16 14.94 8.56
CA THR A 35 -1.41 16.13 8.12
C THR A 35 -0.44 16.60 9.20
N SER A 36 -0.92 16.78 10.43
CA SER A 36 -0.11 17.19 11.58
C SER A 36 1.04 16.19 11.86
N LEU A 37 0.72 14.89 11.84
CA LEU A 37 1.69 13.82 12.05
C LEU A 37 2.79 13.81 10.98
N LEU A 38 2.40 13.81 9.70
CA LEU A 38 3.33 13.67 8.58
C LEU A 38 4.23 14.91 8.44
N LEU A 39 3.68 16.12 8.60
CA LEU A 39 4.50 17.34 8.59
C LEU A 39 5.49 17.37 9.75
N ARG A 40 5.09 16.95 10.96
CA ARG A 40 5.99 16.82 12.12
C ARG A 40 7.09 15.77 11.88
N ALA A 41 6.79 14.73 11.11
CA ALA A 41 7.77 13.72 10.71
C ALA A 41 8.72 14.21 9.59
N GLY A 42 8.50 15.40 9.03
CA GLY A 42 9.31 15.99 7.96
C GLY A 42 8.87 15.61 6.55
N ALA A 43 7.63 15.17 6.38
CA ALA A 43 7.06 14.92 5.06
C ALA A 43 6.91 16.23 4.27
N THR A 44 7.09 16.13 2.96
CA THR A 44 6.80 17.19 1.99
C THR A 44 5.92 16.64 0.86
N HIS A 45 5.34 17.52 0.05
CA HIS A 45 4.44 17.14 -1.05
C HIS A 45 3.30 16.20 -0.59
N LEU A 46 2.73 16.47 0.58
CA LEU A 46 1.62 15.71 1.12
C LEU A 46 0.35 15.98 0.30
N ASP A 47 -0.28 14.90 -0.14
CA ASP A 47 -1.48 14.93 -0.97
C ASP A 47 -2.43 13.82 -0.51
N PHE A 48 -3.70 14.18 -0.32
CA PHE A 48 -4.77 13.25 0.10
C PHE A 48 -5.76 13.08 -1.04
N THR A 49 -6.22 11.85 -1.25
CA THR A 49 -7.21 11.51 -2.27
C THR A 49 -8.32 10.67 -1.64
N PRO A 50 -9.50 11.26 -1.43
CA PRO A 50 -10.66 10.50 -0.95
C PRO A 50 -11.23 9.64 -2.07
N GLN A 51 -11.65 8.43 -1.72
CA GLN A 51 -12.23 7.43 -2.62
C GLN A 51 -13.38 6.72 -1.92
N GLY A 52 -14.54 7.35 -1.76
CA GLY A 52 -15.78 6.70 -1.32
C GLY A 52 -15.69 5.92 0.01
N ASP A 53 -15.18 4.69 -0.04
CA ASP A 53 -14.91 3.76 1.06
C ASP A 53 -13.46 3.82 1.61
N ALA A 54 -12.62 4.73 1.11
CA ALA A 54 -11.23 4.86 1.51
C ALA A 54 -10.69 6.30 1.46
N LEU A 55 -9.66 6.56 2.25
CA LEU A 55 -8.79 7.74 2.15
C LEU A 55 -7.37 7.30 1.82
N MET A 56 -6.86 7.78 0.69
CA MET A 56 -5.48 7.56 0.28
C MET A 56 -4.65 8.81 0.55
N PHE A 57 -3.35 8.63 0.77
CA PHE A 57 -2.41 9.74 0.77
C PHE A 57 -1.05 9.32 0.22
N GLN A 58 -0.30 10.32 -0.23
CA GLN A 58 1.09 10.18 -0.63
C GLN A 58 1.92 11.34 -0.06
N CYS A 59 3.15 11.05 0.34
CA CYS A 59 4.11 12.09 0.70
C CYS A 59 5.56 11.61 0.51
N VAL A 60 6.49 12.56 0.55
CA VAL A 60 7.91 12.29 0.33
C VAL A 60 8.78 12.77 1.48
N PHE A 61 9.87 12.04 1.75
CA PHE A 61 10.85 12.39 2.77
C PHE A 61 12.24 12.53 2.15
N GLU A 62 13.00 13.52 2.64
CA GLU A 62 14.34 13.82 2.14
C GLU A 62 15.30 12.62 2.26
N ALA A 63 15.21 11.87 3.36
CA ALA A 63 16.06 10.71 3.63
C ALA A 63 15.21 9.49 4.01
N HIS A 64 15.64 8.30 3.55
CA HIS A 64 15.02 7.04 3.94
C HIS A 64 15.44 6.67 5.37
N LYS A 65 14.51 6.75 6.32
CA LYS A 65 14.79 6.53 7.75
C LYS A 65 13.74 5.63 8.38
N LEU A 66 14.05 4.35 8.52
CA LEU A 66 13.11 3.33 8.99
C LEU A 66 12.43 3.66 10.34
N TYR A 67 13.19 4.25 11.27
CA TYR A 67 12.64 4.64 12.57
C TYR A 67 11.54 5.71 12.46
N VAL A 68 11.55 6.54 11.40
CA VAL A 68 10.52 7.54 11.14
C VAL A 68 9.22 6.85 10.73
N TYR A 69 9.27 5.88 9.82
CA TYR A 69 8.06 5.17 9.38
C TYR A 69 7.44 4.32 10.49
N ARG A 70 8.27 3.66 11.31
CA ARG A 70 7.80 2.95 12.51
C ARG A 70 7.11 3.88 13.49
N LYS A 71 7.64 5.09 13.68
CA LYS A 71 7.04 6.11 14.54
C LYS A 71 5.72 6.63 13.94
N ILE A 72 5.66 6.85 12.63
CA ILE A 72 4.42 7.20 11.93
C ILE A 72 3.39 6.10 12.16
N ALA A 73 3.70 4.84 11.89
CA ALA A 73 2.79 3.71 12.11
C ALA A 73 2.28 3.65 13.56
N ALA A 74 3.19 3.80 14.54
CA ALA A 74 2.85 3.78 15.96
C ALA A 74 1.96 4.97 16.38
N GLU A 75 2.17 6.16 15.83
CA GLU A 75 1.29 7.31 16.10
C GLU A 75 -0.04 7.18 15.35
N THR A 76 -0.05 6.69 14.11
CA THR A 76 -1.28 6.50 13.32
C THR A 76 -2.25 5.56 14.01
N VAL A 77 -1.81 4.46 14.62
CA VAL A 77 -2.74 3.53 15.31
C VAL A 77 -3.43 4.12 16.54
N ILE A 78 -2.90 5.21 17.11
CA ILE A 78 -3.52 5.95 18.20
C ILE A 78 -4.61 6.88 17.65
N LEU A 79 -4.42 7.38 16.43
CA LEU A 79 -5.32 8.30 15.73
C LEU A 79 -6.44 7.57 14.97
N LEU A 80 -6.25 6.29 14.64
CA LEU A 80 -7.22 5.53 13.87
C LEU A 80 -8.54 5.32 14.65
N PRO A 81 -9.68 5.81 14.13
CA PRO A 81 -10.97 5.53 14.73
C PRO A 81 -11.33 4.05 14.60
N ASN A 82 -12.24 3.59 15.46
CA ASN A 82 -12.80 2.25 15.35
C ASN A 82 -13.49 2.09 13.99
N GLY A 83 -13.34 0.92 13.38
CA GLY A 83 -13.89 0.65 12.04
C GLY A 83 -13.01 1.13 10.88
N VAL A 84 -11.81 1.67 11.17
CA VAL A 84 -10.84 2.06 10.13
C VAL A 84 -9.62 1.16 10.15
N ARG A 85 -9.22 0.69 8.96
CA ARG A 85 -8.02 -0.14 8.76
C ARG A 85 -7.06 0.61 7.88
N GLY A 86 -5.80 0.71 8.31
CA GLY A 86 -4.76 1.38 7.55
C GLY A 86 -3.75 0.41 6.95
N ARG A 87 -3.19 0.80 5.81
CA ARG A 87 -1.95 0.25 5.29
C ARG A 87 -1.02 1.39 4.92
N LEU A 88 0.26 1.25 5.25
CA LEU A 88 1.31 2.13 4.76
C LEU A 88 2.30 1.32 3.95
N LEU A 89 2.77 1.89 2.84
CA LEU A 89 3.83 1.35 2.02
C LEU A 89 4.92 2.41 1.91
N CYS A 90 6.11 2.10 2.44
CA CYS A 90 7.29 2.91 2.22
C CYS A 90 8.15 2.32 1.12
N LEU A 91 8.52 3.18 0.17
CA LEU A 91 9.42 2.88 -0.93
C LEU A 91 10.72 3.68 -0.76
N ASP A 92 11.84 2.98 -0.72
CA ASP A 92 13.17 3.56 -0.94
C ASP A 92 13.41 3.72 -2.45
N LYS A 93 13.86 4.89 -2.90
CA LYS A 93 14.15 5.15 -4.32
C LYS A 93 15.34 4.35 -4.85
N ASP A 94 16.19 3.85 -3.96
CA ASP A 94 17.26 2.94 -4.35
C ASP A 94 16.77 1.49 -4.52
N PHE A 95 15.47 1.21 -4.29
CA PHE A 95 14.85 -0.11 -4.41
C PHE A 95 15.60 -1.21 -3.62
N ASN A 96 16.10 -0.88 -2.42
CA ASN A 96 16.74 -1.89 -1.56
C ASN A 96 15.68 -2.76 -0.87
N SER A 97 14.63 -2.12 -0.36
CA SER A 97 13.54 -2.77 0.38
C SER A 97 12.22 -1.99 0.24
N LEU A 98 11.13 -2.72 0.42
CA LEU A 98 9.80 -2.19 0.68
C LEU A 98 9.45 -2.46 2.12
N HIS A 99 8.86 -1.47 2.80
CA HIS A 99 8.33 -1.65 4.14
C HIS A 99 6.82 -1.48 4.12
N ILE A 100 6.11 -2.50 4.54
CA ILE A 100 4.65 -2.52 4.59
C ILE A 100 4.23 -2.51 6.05
N TYR A 101 3.27 -1.65 6.37
CA TYR A 101 2.68 -1.57 7.69
C TYR A 101 1.18 -1.83 7.61
N TRP A 102 0.67 -2.72 8.46
CA TRP A 102 -0.77 -2.91 8.65
C TRP A 102 -1.18 -2.28 9.96
N LEU A 103 -2.21 -1.44 9.91
CA LEU A 103 -2.64 -0.61 11.02
C LEU A 103 -4.09 -0.93 11.38
N ARG A 104 -4.34 -1.09 12.67
CA ARG A 104 -5.67 -1.09 13.28
C ARG A 104 -5.62 -0.23 14.53
N THR A 105 -6.75 0.19 15.06
CA THR A 105 -6.81 0.94 16.32
C THR A 105 -6.00 0.23 17.42
N GLY A 106 -4.99 0.92 17.94
CA GLY A 106 -4.09 0.45 18.99
C GLY A 106 -3.03 -0.59 18.61
N GLN A 107 -2.94 -1.04 17.36
CA GLN A 107 -2.00 -2.09 16.94
C GLN A 107 -1.47 -1.91 15.52
N TRP A 108 -0.17 -2.12 15.34
CA TRP A 108 0.47 -2.15 14.02
C TRP A 108 1.37 -3.37 13.87
N GLN A 109 1.57 -3.77 12.61
CA GLN A 109 2.49 -4.82 12.19
C GLN A 109 3.37 -4.28 11.07
N GLU A 110 4.58 -4.80 10.95
CA GLU A 110 5.55 -4.43 9.91
C GLU A 110 6.05 -5.66 9.20
N GLU A 111 6.19 -5.54 7.88
CA GLU A 111 6.91 -6.49 7.05
C GLU A 111 7.92 -5.74 6.19
N GLU A 112 9.17 -6.21 6.20
CA GLU A 112 10.21 -5.78 5.28
C GLU A 112 10.34 -6.80 4.14
N ARG A 113 10.29 -6.30 2.91
CA ARG A 113 10.46 -7.09 1.69
C ARG A 113 11.68 -6.58 0.93
N PRO A 114 12.80 -7.32 0.88
CA PRO A 114 13.94 -6.93 0.07
C PRO A 114 13.58 -6.97 -1.42
N VAL A 115 14.15 -6.05 -2.20
CA VAL A 115 13.96 -5.99 -3.66
C VAL A 115 15.30 -6.30 -4.33
N PRO A 116 15.56 -7.56 -4.69
CA PRO A 116 16.83 -7.94 -5.31
C PRO A 116 16.93 -7.38 -6.73
N PHE A 117 18.16 -7.06 -7.15
CA PHE A 117 18.46 -6.66 -8.52
C PHE A 117 18.15 -7.78 -9.52
N GLU A 118 18.48 -9.02 -9.16
CA GLU A 118 18.13 -10.20 -9.93
C GLU A 118 16.72 -10.69 -9.56
N PRO A 119 15.87 -11.04 -10.54
CA PRO A 119 14.53 -11.49 -10.27
C PRO A 119 14.53 -12.82 -9.48
N PRO A 120 13.60 -12.99 -8.52
CA PRO A 120 13.36 -14.28 -7.90
C PRO A 120 13.09 -15.40 -8.92
N GLN A 121 13.45 -16.63 -8.55
CA GLN A 121 13.22 -17.81 -9.42
C GLN A 121 11.72 -18.09 -9.59
N GLY A 122 11.36 -18.68 -10.73
CA GLY A 122 9.98 -19.13 -11.01
C GLY A 122 9.02 -18.02 -11.48
N LEU A 123 9.50 -16.80 -11.68
CA LEU A 123 8.69 -15.71 -12.25
C LEU A 123 8.50 -15.90 -13.76
N LYS A 124 7.27 -15.60 -14.24
CA LYS A 124 6.96 -15.60 -15.68
C LYS A 124 7.79 -14.52 -16.37
N ILE A 125 8.54 -14.93 -17.40
CA ILE A 125 9.30 -14.02 -18.25
C ILE A 125 8.39 -13.55 -19.39
N TRP A 126 8.11 -12.25 -19.43
CA TRP A 126 7.45 -11.61 -20.56
C TRP A 126 8.50 -11.13 -21.55
N LYS A 127 8.47 -11.64 -22.79
CA LYS A 127 9.40 -11.25 -23.85
C LYS A 127 8.72 -10.24 -24.76
N THR A 128 9.40 -9.14 -25.05
CA THR A 128 8.94 -8.18 -26.07
C THR A 128 9.42 -8.65 -27.45
N GLY A 129 8.50 -8.80 -28.41
CA GLY A 129 8.86 -9.06 -29.83
C GLY A 129 8.95 -10.52 -30.29
N GLY A 130 8.05 -11.41 -29.86
CA GLY A 130 7.79 -12.67 -30.56
C GLY A 130 6.75 -12.46 -31.66
N THR A 131 6.99 -12.95 -32.88
CA THR A 131 5.93 -13.10 -33.89
C THR A 131 4.75 -13.85 -33.28
N ALA A 132 3.54 -13.33 -33.49
CA ALA A 132 2.26 -13.75 -32.92
C ALA A 132 1.87 -15.21 -33.23
N THR A 133 2.62 -16.17 -32.70
CA THR A 133 2.43 -17.60 -32.97
C THR A 133 2.50 -18.48 -31.72
N ASP A 134 2.67 -17.89 -30.54
CA ASP A 134 2.67 -18.65 -29.29
C ASP A 134 1.82 -17.95 -28.23
N MET A 135 0.55 -17.77 -28.56
CA MET A 135 -0.50 -17.61 -27.56
C MET A 135 -1.30 -18.91 -27.52
N THR A 136 -0.68 -19.97 -27.02
CA THR A 136 -1.44 -21.15 -26.59
C THR A 136 -1.84 -20.89 -25.15
N GLU A 137 -3.08 -20.46 -24.94
CA GLU A 137 -3.73 -20.50 -23.63
C GLU A 137 -3.57 -21.90 -23.03
N PRO A 138 -3.36 -22.04 -21.71
CA PRO A 138 -3.44 -23.36 -21.08
C PRO A 138 -4.88 -23.85 -21.20
N GLN A 139 -5.13 -24.79 -22.11
CA GLN A 139 -6.40 -25.52 -22.17
C GLN A 139 -6.61 -26.23 -20.83
N THR A 140 -7.66 -25.82 -20.13
CA THR A 140 -8.21 -26.56 -19.01
C THR A 140 -8.99 -27.75 -19.58
N ASP A 141 -8.30 -28.88 -19.74
CA ASP A 141 -8.92 -30.13 -20.15
C ASP A 141 -9.67 -30.72 -18.95
N ASN A 142 -10.99 -30.46 -18.89
CA ASN A 142 -11.91 -31.05 -17.93
C ASN A 142 -13.23 -31.40 -18.63
N ALA A 143 -13.33 -32.61 -19.16
CA ALA A 143 -14.61 -33.32 -19.28
C ALA A 143 -14.38 -34.85 -19.34
N PRO A 144 -15.18 -35.66 -18.60
CA PRO A 144 -15.03 -37.11 -18.55
C PRO A 144 -15.60 -37.81 -19.81
N PRO A 145 -15.22 -39.07 -20.09
CA PRO A 145 -15.72 -39.78 -21.26
C PRO A 145 -17.19 -40.17 -21.06
N CYS A 146 -18.04 -39.86 -22.03
CA CYS A 146 -19.39 -40.42 -22.13
C CYS A 146 -19.28 -41.90 -22.53
N GLU A 147 -19.82 -42.79 -21.70
CA GLU A 147 -20.02 -44.21 -21.99
C GLU A 147 -21.04 -44.37 -23.14
N GLU A 148 -20.67 -45.17 -24.16
CA GLU A 148 -21.59 -45.65 -25.20
C GLU A 148 -22.42 -46.84 -24.68
N ASN A 149 -23.73 -46.80 -24.91
CA ASN A 149 -24.65 -47.93 -24.86
C ASN A 149 -25.12 -48.24 -26.28
#